data_AF-A0A7S0LBM9-F1
#
_entry.id   AF-A0A7S0LBM9-F1
#
_cell.length_a   1.000
_cell.length_b   1.000
_cell.length_c   1.000
_cell.angle_alpha   90.00
_cell.angle_beta   90.00
_cell.angle_gamma   90.00
#
_symmetry.space_group_name_H-M   'P 1'
#
loop_
_entity.id
_entity.type
_entity.pdbx_description
1 polymer ?
#
loop_
_entity_poly.entity_id
_entity_poly.type
_entity_poly.pdbx_seq_one_letter_code
_entity_poly.pdbx_strand_id
1 'polypeptide(L)'
;MSAYVNLGMIDPLRMARDAVAAGAHKYLSEFVGFREASYLWCLLHPGDYANAAVAVPAWARGQLNAYEGKATDAGIPSLAALEAGQSGDALWDDCQRSLVIAGELHNNVRMAWGKAIPAWHAALLQAEAGASLTVAEVARRHFSAATRLQAALDLLIRLNDRFALDGGA
;
A
#
# COMPACT_ATOMS: atom_id res chain seq x y z
N MET A 1 7.61 -6.56 15.62
CA MET A 1 8.20 -5.48 16.47
C MET A 1 7.73 -4.10 16.03
N SER A 2 7.48 -3.91 14.74
CA SER A 2 6.99 -2.66 14.16
C SER A 2 5.74 -2.12 14.87
N ALA A 3 4.75 -2.95 15.21
CA ALA A 3 3.57 -2.50 15.97
C ALA A 3 3.93 -1.80 17.30
N TYR A 4 4.85 -2.38 18.09
CA TYR A 4 5.26 -1.79 19.37
C TYR A 4 6.01 -0.47 19.20
N VAL A 5 6.85 -0.37 18.16
CA VAL A 5 7.60 0.85 17.86
C VAL A 5 6.67 1.96 17.38
N ASN A 6 5.70 1.64 16.53
CA ASN A 6 4.73 2.60 16.02
C ASN A 6 3.80 3.15 17.10
N LEU A 7 3.41 2.30 18.05
CA LEU A 7 2.61 2.70 19.21
C LEU A 7 3.43 3.41 20.29
N GLY A 8 4.74 3.58 20.11
CA GLY A 8 5.62 4.21 21.08
C GLY A 8 5.81 3.41 22.37
N MET A 9 5.51 2.11 22.35
CA MET A 9 5.67 1.22 23.51
C MET A 9 7.15 0.90 23.79
N ILE A 10 8.01 1.06 22.78
CA ILE A 10 9.44 0.81 22.87
C ILE A 10 10.20 1.99 22.27
N ASP A 11 11.24 2.45 22.96
CA ASP A 11 12.12 3.52 22.50
C ASP A 11 12.98 3.03 21.31
N PRO A 12 12.81 3.60 20.10
CA PRO A 12 13.59 3.21 18.94
C PRO A 12 15.08 3.54 19.09
N LEU A 13 15.45 4.60 19.81
CA LEU A 13 16.86 4.96 19.99
C LEU A 13 17.59 3.93 20.82
N ARG A 14 16.94 3.43 21.89
CA ARG A 14 17.45 2.32 22.68
C ARG A 14 17.61 1.05 21.83
N MET A 15 16.62 0.70 21.03
CA MET A 15 16.71 -0.47 20.14
C MET A 15 17.89 -0.34 19.15
N ALA A 16 18.09 0.83 18.55
CA ALA A 16 19.19 1.09 17.64
C ALA A 16 20.54 0.96 18.34
N ARG A 17 20.71 1.56 19.52
CA ARG A 17 21.95 1.44 20.32
C ARG A 17 22.26 -0.02 20.66
N ASP A 18 21.27 -0.76 21.14
CA ASP A 18 21.45 -2.15 21.55
C ASP A 18 21.77 -3.04 20.32
N ALA A 19 21.18 -2.75 19.15
CA ALA A 19 21.50 -3.40 17.89
C ALA A 19 22.92 -3.10 17.38
N VAL A 20 23.43 -1.88 17.58
CA VAL A 20 24.85 -1.54 17.30
C VAL A 20 25.77 -2.38 18.17
N ALA A 21 25.51 -2.46 19.48
CA ALA A 21 26.31 -3.26 20.40
C ALA A 21 26.32 -4.76 20.03
N ALA A 22 25.21 -5.26 19.47
CA ALA A 22 25.08 -6.64 19.01
C ALA A 22 25.66 -6.89 17.60
N GLY A 23 26.17 -5.88 16.88
CA GLY A 23 26.67 -6.02 15.51
C GLY A 23 25.57 -6.36 14.48
N ALA A 24 24.31 -6.00 14.76
CA ALA A 24 23.15 -6.36 13.95
C ALA A 24 22.96 -5.44 12.73
N HIS A 25 23.95 -5.37 11.84
CA HIS A 25 23.99 -4.40 10.74
C HIS A 25 22.79 -4.45 9.79
N LYS A 26 22.31 -5.66 9.44
CA LYS A 26 21.11 -5.82 8.60
C LYS A 26 19.84 -5.29 9.29
N TYR A 27 19.72 -5.48 10.59
CA TYR A 27 18.60 -4.92 11.34
C TYR A 27 18.66 -3.38 11.32
N LEU A 28 19.86 -2.81 11.54
CA LEU A 28 20.06 -1.36 11.54
C LEU A 28 19.77 -0.70 10.18
N SER A 29 20.08 -1.36 9.06
CA SER A 29 19.75 -0.81 7.74
C SER A 29 18.24 -0.70 7.53
N GLU A 30 17.46 -1.69 7.98
CA GLU A 30 16.00 -1.63 7.95
C GLU A 30 15.46 -0.61 8.96
N PHE A 31 15.91 -0.72 10.21
CA PHE A 31 15.33 0.00 11.33
C PHE A 31 15.70 1.47 11.42
N VAL A 32 16.91 1.85 11.01
CA VAL A 32 17.35 3.26 10.97
C VAL A 32 17.29 3.78 9.55
N GLY A 33 17.77 3.02 8.57
CA GLY A 33 17.79 3.48 7.17
C GLY A 33 16.39 3.66 6.60
N PHE A 34 15.63 2.57 6.45
CA PHE A 34 14.33 2.62 5.78
C PHE A 34 13.26 3.30 6.63
N ARG A 35 13.14 2.94 7.91
CA ARG A 35 12.15 3.56 8.80
C ARG A 35 12.32 5.08 8.89
N GLU A 36 13.53 5.58 9.20
CA GLU A 36 13.73 7.04 9.36
C GLU A 36 13.63 7.78 8.03
N ALA A 37 13.97 7.14 6.90
CA ALA A 37 13.76 7.73 5.58
C ALA A 37 12.27 8.01 5.31
N SER A 38 11.37 7.11 5.70
CA SER A 38 9.92 7.32 5.58
C SER A 38 9.44 8.50 6.45
N TYR A 39 9.91 8.61 7.69
CA TYR A 39 9.59 9.77 8.54
C TYR A 39 10.15 11.08 7.98
N LEU A 40 11.39 11.08 7.51
CA LEU A 40 12.02 12.25 6.90
C LEU A 40 11.25 12.68 5.65
N TRP A 41 10.81 11.73 4.83
CA TRP A 41 10.00 12.04 3.65
C TRP A 41 8.71 12.75 4.03
N CYS A 42 7.96 12.22 5.01
CA CYS A 42 6.71 12.83 5.49
C CYS A 42 6.93 14.19 6.18
N LEU A 43 8.05 14.35 6.89
CA LEU A 43 8.43 15.61 7.53
C LEU A 43 8.69 16.71 6.48
N LEU A 44 9.32 16.35 5.37
CA LEU A 44 9.64 17.27 4.27
C LEU A 44 8.44 17.55 3.34
N HIS A 45 7.43 16.68 3.34
CA HIS A 45 6.23 16.76 2.49
C HIS A 45 4.95 16.66 3.33
N PRO A 46 4.67 17.64 4.20
CA PRO A 46 3.57 17.57 5.16
C PRO A 46 2.21 17.50 4.45
N GLY A 47 1.49 16.39 4.64
CA GLY A 47 0.17 16.17 4.05
C GLY A 47 0.16 15.63 2.62
N ASP A 48 1.33 15.47 2.00
CA ASP A 48 1.44 15.11 0.58
C ASP A 48 1.66 13.60 0.34
N TYR A 49 1.75 12.78 1.39
CA TYR A 49 1.91 11.31 1.25
C TYR A 49 0.73 10.65 0.51
N ALA A 50 -0.46 11.24 0.61
CA ALA A 50 -1.66 10.80 -0.10
C ALA A 50 -1.82 11.45 -1.48
N ASN A 51 -0.93 12.35 -1.89
CA ASN A 51 -0.98 13.00 -3.20
C ASN A 51 -0.04 12.29 -4.17
N ALA A 52 -0.60 11.52 -5.11
CA ALA A 52 0.21 10.72 -6.03
C ALA A 52 1.13 11.55 -6.94
N ALA A 53 0.80 12.82 -7.20
CA ALA A 53 1.67 13.70 -7.99
C ALA A 53 2.98 14.06 -7.24
N VAL A 54 2.96 13.98 -5.90
CA VAL A 54 4.09 14.27 -5.02
C VAL A 54 4.76 12.98 -4.54
N ALA A 55 3.96 12.02 -4.03
CA ALA A 55 4.43 10.75 -3.48
C ALA A 55 5.10 9.85 -4.53
N VAL A 56 4.71 9.97 -5.82
CA VAL A 56 5.25 9.14 -6.90
C VAL A 56 6.22 9.97 -7.78
N PRO A 57 7.51 9.57 -7.87
CA PRO A 57 8.49 10.25 -8.72
C PRO A 57 8.03 10.35 -10.18
N ALA A 58 8.40 11.44 -10.85
CA ALA A 58 7.94 11.72 -12.23
C ALA A 58 8.24 10.58 -13.23
N TRP A 59 9.40 9.92 -13.12
CA TRP A 59 9.76 8.80 -13.98
C TRP A 59 8.84 7.58 -13.77
N ALA A 60 8.40 7.33 -12.53
CA ALA A 60 7.53 6.22 -12.18
C ALA A 60 6.09 6.51 -12.64
N ARG A 61 5.64 7.76 -12.51
CA ARG A 61 4.36 8.22 -13.06
C ARG A 61 4.29 7.96 -14.57
N GLY A 62 5.36 8.25 -15.31
CA GLY A 62 5.44 7.97 -16.75
C GLY A 62 5.20 6.49 -17.09
N GLN A 63 5.79 5.57 -16.33
CA GLN A 63 5.62 4.12 -16.53
C GLN A 63 4.22 3.64 -16.14
N LEU A 64 3.71 4.10 -14.98
CA LEU A 64 2.40 3.71 -14.47
C LEU A 64 1.25 4.28 -15.33
N ASN A 65 1.46 5.42 -16.00
CA ASN A 65 0.47 5.99 -16.89
C ASN A 65 0.13 5.09 -18.08
N ALA A 66 1.10 4.29 -18.54
CA ALA A 66 0.91 3.32 -19.63
C ALA A 66 0.21 2.03 -19.18
N TYR A 67 0.05 1.83 -17.87
CA TYR A 67 -0.55 0.63 -17.30
C TYR A 67 -2.06 0.81 -17.14
N GLU A 68 -2.84 -0.08 -17.76
CA GLU A 68 -4.30 0.01 -17.77
C GLU A 68 -5.01 -0.79 -16.67
N GLY A 69 -4.26 -1.57 -15.89
CA GLY A 69 -4.79 -2.47 -14.86
C GLY A 69 -4.83 -3.93 -15.32
N LYS A 70 -5.36 -4.81 -14.46
CA LYS A 70 -5.55 -6.23 -14.74
C LYS A 70 -7.00 -6.63 -14.51
N ALA A 71 -7.72 -6.96 -15.59
CA ALA A 71 -8.98 -7.68 -15.48
C ALA A 71 -8.68 -9.19 -15.38
N THR A 72 -9.44 -9.89 -14.54
CA THR A 72 -9.47 -11.36 -14.52
C THR A 72 -10.58 -11.86 -15.45
N ASP A 73 -10.64 -13.16 -15.73
CA ASP A 73 -11.76 -13.76 -16.47
C ASP A 73 -13.11 -13.51 -15.78
N ALA A 74 -13.10 -13.31 -14.45
CA ALA A 74 -14.26 -12.93 -13.64
C ALA A 74 -14.51 -11.41 -13.58
N GLY A 75 -13.69 -10.60 -14.25
CA GLY A 75 -13.75 -9.14 -14.25
C GLY A 75 -12.81 -8.49 -13.22
N ILE A 76 -13.15 -7.26 -12.84
CA ILE A 76 -12.43 -6.48 -11.82
C ILE A 76 -13.02 -6.84 -10.44
N PRO A 77 -12.22 -7.26 -9.46
CA PRO A 77 -12.72 -7.55 -8.11
C PRO A 77 -13.31 -6.29 -7.47
N SER A 78 -14.39 -6.45 -6.71
CA SER A 78 -14.95 -5.34 -5.95
C SER A 78 -14.01 -4.93 -4.81
N LEU A 79 -14.16 -3.70 -4.31
CA LEU A 79 -13.37 -3.26 -3.15
C LEU A 79 -13.56 -4.20 -1.95
N ALA A 80 -14.79 -4.64 -1.67
CA ALA A 80 -15.07 -5.58 -0.59
C ALA A 80 -14.42 -6.96 -0.83
N ALA A 81 -14.34 -7.43 -2.08
CA ALA A 81 -13.65 -8.67 -2.43
C ALA A 81 -12.13 -8.53 -2.20
N LEU A 82 -11.53 -7.40 -2.59
CA LEU A 82 -10.12 -7.12 -2.30
C LEU A 82 -9.87 -7.07 -0.79
N GLU A 83 -10.69 -6.37 -0.03
CA GLU A 83 -10.57 -6.28 1.43
C GLU A 83 -10.64 -7.67 2.11
N ALA A 84 -11.44 -8.59 1.56
CA ALA A 84 -11.60 -9.96 2.02
C ALA A 84 -10.54 -10.96 1.50
N GLY A 85 -9.61 -10.52 0.64
CA GLY A 85 -8.62 -11.40 0.01
C GLY A 85 -9.26 -12.36 -1.00
N GLN A 86 -10.10 -11.83 -1.90
CA GLN A 86 -10.82 -12.56 -2.95
C GLN A 86 -10.58 -11.89 -4.32
N SER A 87 -9.32 -11.57 -4.61
CA SER A 87 -8.87 -10.95 -5.87
C SER A 87 -8.77 -11.95 -7.03
N GLY A 88 -8.66 -13.25 -6.71
CA GLY A 88 -8.39 -14.31 -7.69
C GLY A 88 -6.89 -14.59 -7.88
N ASP A 89 -6.00 -13.81 -7.26
CA ASP A 89 -4.58 -14.14 -7.12
C ASP A 89 -4.35 -14.80 -5.75
N ALA A 90 -4.08 -16.11 -5.75
CA ALA A 90 -3.96 -16.90 -4.53
C ALA A 90 -2.90 -16.36 -3.55
N LEU A 91 -1.74 -15.91 -4.05
CA LEU A 91 -0.68 -15.40 -3.19
C LEU A 91 -1.08 -14.07 -2.55
N TRP A 92 -1.68 -13.17 -3.34
CA TRP A 92 -2.14 -11.89 -2.82
C TRP A 92 -3.29 -12.08 -1.81
N ASP A 93 -4.21 -12.99 -2.12
CA ASP A 93 -5.36 -13.35 -1.30
C ASP A 93 -4.94 -13.91 0.06
N ASP A 94 -3.92 -14.78 0.10
CA ASP A 94 -3.32 -15.29 1.34
C ASP A 94 -2.68 -14.16 2.17
N CYS A 95 -1.94 -13.25 1.52
CA CYS A 95 -1.34 -12.11 2.19
C CYS A 95 -2.41 -11.20 2.81
N GLN A 96 -3.47 -10.90 2.06
CA GLN A 96 -4.55 -10.05 2.52
C GLN A 96 -5.30 -10.69 3.69
N ARG A 97 -5.62 -11.98 3.62
CA ARG A 97 -6.23 -12.70 4.75
C ARG A 97 -5.32 -12.73 5.97
N SER A 98 -4.01 -12.87 5.78
CA SER A 98 -3.02 -12.79 6.87
C SER A 98 -3.04 -11.41 7.54
N LEU A 99 -3.13 -10.31 6.76
CA LEU A 99 -3.30 -8.96 7.32
C LEU A 99 -4.57 -8.84 8.16
N VAL A 100 -5.70 -9.35 7.66
CA VAL A 100 -6.99 -9.30 8.38
C VAL A 100 -6.91 -10.01 9.73
N ILE A 101 -6.16 -11.12 9.82
CA ILE A 101 -6.06 -11.92 11.05
C ILE A 101 -5.01 -11.37 12.01
N ALA A 102 -3.80 -11.11 11.51
CA ALA A 102 -2.62 -10.86 12.34
C ALA A 102 -2.23 -9.37 12.41
N GLY A 103 -2.69 -8.56 11.45
CA GLY A 103 -2.34 -7.16 11.36
C GLY A 103 -0.91 -6.87 10.91
N GLU A 104 -0.11 -7.89 10.58
CA GLU A 104 1.27 -7.75 10.14
C GLU A 104 1.54 -8.69 8.95
N LEU A 105 2.39 -8.25 8.03
CA LEU A 105 2.95 -9.09 6.97
C LEU A 105 4.47 -9.12 7.08
N HIS A 106 5.04 -10.27 6.74
CA HIS A 106 6.49 -10.36 6.58
C HIS A 106 6.96 -9.41 5.45
N ASN A 107 8.02 -8.63 5.68
CA ASN A 107 8.49 -7.58 4.77
C ASN A 107 8.59 -8.04 3.30
N ASN A 108 9.14 -9.24 3.05
CA ASN A 108 9.27 -9.78 1.70
C ASN A 108 7.93 -9.91 0.96
N VAL A 109 6.87 -10.36 1.64
CA VAL A 109 5.56 -10.54 1.00
C VAL A 109 4.77 -9.24 0.96
N ARG A 110 5.01 -8.30 1.89
CA ARG A 110 4.41 -6.96 1.86
C ARG A 110 4.73 -6.22 0.57
N MET A 111 5.97 -6.31 0.09
CA MET A 111 6.37 -5.72 -1.19
C MET A 111 5.60 -6.31 -2.37
N ALA A 112 5.44 -7.64 -2.42
CA ALA A 112 4.68 -8.31 -3.47
C ALA A 112 3.20 -7.92 -3.42
N TRP A 113 2.62 -7.90 -2.22
CA TRP A 113 1.25 -7.47 -1.96
C TRP A 113 0.99 -6.03 -2.41
N GLY A 114 1.88 -5.08 -2.06
CA GLY A 114 1.74 -3.67 -2.44
C GLY A 114 1.96 -3.42 -3.94
N LYS A 115 2.89 -4.15 -4.57
CA LYS A 115 3.15 -4.05 -6.03
C LYS A 115 1.96 -4.47 -6.89
N ALA A 116 1.05 -5.30 -6.37
CA ALA A 116 -0.13 -5.74 -7.11
C ALA A 116 -1.21 -4.64 -7.21
N ILE A 117 -1.24 -3.68 -6.28
CA ILE A 117 -2.33 -2.70 -6.15
C ILE A 117 -2.64 -1.89 -7.42
N PRO A 118 -1.66 -1.38 -8.20
CA PRO A 118 -1.95 -0.63 -9.43
C PRO A 118 -2.86 -1.39 -10.42
N ALA A 119 -2.86 -2.72 -10.38
CA ALA A 119 -3.71 -3.59 -11.18
C ALA A 119 -5.20 -3.40 -10.91
N TRP A 120 -5.57 -2.99 -9.70
CA TRP A 120 -6.94 -2.95 -9.21
C TRP A 120 -7.44 -1.56 -8.81
N HIS A 121 -6.77 -0.49 -9.26
CA HIS A 121 -7.21 0.89 -9.02
C HIS A 121 -8.70 1.13 -9.37
N ALA A 122 -9.21 0.44 -10.40
CA ALA A 122 -10.60 0.53 -10.83
C ALA A 122 -11.60 0.02 -9.78
N ALA A 123 -11.21 -0.88 -8.88
CA ALA A 123 -12.05 -1.36 -7.79
C ALA A 123 -12.43 -0.22 -6.82
N LEU A 124 -11.47 0.67 -6.54
CA LEU A 124 -11.72 1.85 -5.71
C LEU A 124 -12.62 2.86 -6.44
N LEU A 125 -12.30 3.16 -7.72
CA LEU A 125 -13.12 4.06 -8.54
C LEU A 125 -14.59 3.59 -8.66
N GLN A 126 -14.81 2.28 -8.77
CA GLN A 126 -16.15 1.68 -8.78
C GLN A 126 -16.85 1.83 -7.42
N ALA A 127 -16.15 1.62 -6.32
CA ALA A 127 -16.71 1.74 -4.98
C ALA A 127 -17.10 3.20 -4.63
N GLU A 128 -16.26 4.17 -4.99
CA GLU A 128 -16.53 5.60 -4.78
C GLU A 128 -17.64 6.13 -5.69
N ALA A 129 -17.86 5.49 -6.84
CA ALA A 129 -18.94 5.84 -7.76
C ALA A 129 -20.34 5.37 -7.32
N GLY A 130 -20.50 4.76 -6.14
CA GLY A 130 -21.74 4.17 -5.65
C GLY A 130 -23.03 5.02 -5.82
N ALA A 131 -24.15 4.32 -6.02
CA ALA A 131 -25.53 4.78 -6.31
C ALA A 131 -25.78 5.57 -7.61
N SER A 132 -24.78 6.25 -8.17
CA SER A 132 -24.99 7.12 -9.35
C SER A 132 -24.48 6.55 -10.68
N LEU A 133 -23.63 5.52 -10.67
CA LEU A 133 -23.05 4.92 -11.89
C LEU A 133 -22.93 3.39 -11.78
N THR A 134 -23.29 2.69 -12.85
CA THR A 134 -23.15 1.25 -13.03
C THR A 134 -21.70 0.85 -13.33
N VAL A 135 -21.34 -0.41 -13.05
CA VAL A 135 -20.02 -1.00 -13.41
C VAL A 135 -19.71 -0.80 -14.90
N ALA A 136 -20.73 -0.89 -15.76
CA ALA A 136 -20.61 -0.66 -17.19
C ALA A 136 -20.35 0.81 -17.57
N GLU A 137 -20.77 1.77 -16.76
CA GLU A 137 -20.48 3.20 -16.97
C GLU A 137 -19.09 3.58 -16.48
N VAL A 138 -18.63 2.97 -15.37
CA VAL A 138 -17.25 3.11 -14.91
C VAL A 138 -16.29 2.49 -15.93
N ALA A 139 -16.62 1.30 -16.47
CA ALA A 139 -15.83 0.65 -17.52
C ALA A 139 -15.80 1.43 -18.85
N ARG A 140 -16.84 2.22 -19.15
CA ARG A 140 -16.92 3.09 -20.35
C ARG A 140 -16.27 4.45 -20.15
N ARG A 141 -15.94 4.86 -18.92
CA ARG A 141 -15.23 6.10 -18.65
C ARG A 141 -13.73 5.89 -18.80
N HIS A 142 -13.14 6.61 -19.74
CA HIS A 142 -11.70 6.78 -19.77
C HIS A 142 -11.29 7.70 -18.61
N PHE A 143 -10.78 7.12 -17.53
CA PHE A 143 -10.14 7.88 -16.46
C PHE A 143 -8.76 8.35 -16.90
N SER A 144 -8.41 9.58 -16.51
CA SER A 144 -7.07 10.09 -16.78
C SER A 144 -6.02 9.24 -16.07
N ALA A 145 -4.80 9.19 -16.61
CA ALA A 145 -3.72 8.44 -15.99
C ALA A 145 -3.41 8.90 -14.54
N ALA A 146 -3.52 10.21 -14.29
CA ALA A 146 -3.39 10.77 -12.94
C ALA A 146 -4.49 10.27 -11.99
N THR A 147 -5.74 10.17 -12.47
CA THR A 147 -6.87 9.63 -11.69
C THR A 147 -6.67 8.16 -11.35
N ARG A 148 -6.20 7.35 -12.31
CA ARG A 148 -5.92 5.92 -12.08
C ARG A 148 -4.80 5.74 -11.05
N LEU A 149 -3.74 6.52 -11.17
CA LEU A 149 -2.62 6.48 -10.23
C LEU A 149 -3.04 6.92 -8.83
N GLN A 150 -3.81 7.99 -8.71
CA GLN A 150 -4.34 8.46 -7.44
C GLN A 150 -5.21 7.38 -6.78
N ALA A 151 -6.13 6.77 -7.54
CA ALA A 151 -6.96 5.69 -7.03
C ALA A 151 -6.16 4.44 -6.60
N ALA A 152 -5.04 4.13 -7.28
CA ALA A 152 -4.15 3.07 -6.85
C ALA A 152 -3.48 3.39 -5.50
N LEU A 153 -3.00 4.62 -5.33
CA LEU A 153 -2.40 5.07 -4.06
C LEU A 153 -3.43 5.06 -2.93
N ASP A 154 -4.62 5.58 -3.18
CA ASP A 154 -5.71 5.60 -2.20
C ASP A 154 -6.16 4.18 -1.80
N LEU A 155 -6.16 3.25 -2.76
CA LEU A 155 -6.45 1.84 -2.49
C LEU A 155 -5.37 1.21 -1.59
N LEU A 156 -4.09 1.49 -1.88
CA LEU A 156 -2.97 1.01 -1.06
C LEU A 156 -3.05 1.57 0.37
N ILE A 157 -3.27 2.88 0.51
CA ILE A 157 -3.43 3.55 1.81
C ILE A 157 -4.60 2.96 2.57
N ARG A 158 -5.78 2.84 1.93
CA ARG A 158 -6.98 2.25 2.55
C ARG A 158 -6.72 0.86 3.10
N LEU A 159 -6.14 -0.03 2.29
CA LEU A 159 -5.89 -1.40 2.71
C LEU A 159 -4.85 -1.46 3.83
N ASN A 160 -3.81 -0.64 3.76
CA ASN A 160 -2.80 -0.55 4.81
C ASN A 160 -3.39 -0.01 6.12
N ASP A 161 -4.10 1.12 6.09
CA ASP A 161 -4.66 1.74 7.29
C ASP A 161 -5.74 0.89 7.95
N ARG A 162 -6.50 0.14 7.15
CA ARG A 162 -7.59 -0.70 7.66
C ARG A 162 -7.10 -2.00 8.29
N PHE A 163 -6.02 -2.59 7.78
CA PHE A 163 -5.63 -3.94 8.15
C PHE A 163 -4.21 -4.08 8.71
N ALA A 164 -3.29 -3.15 8.43
CA ALA A 164 -1.91 -3.24 8.91
C ALA A 164 -1.74 -2.45 10.21
N LEU A 165 -1.48 -3.15 11.31
CA LEU A 165 -1.14 -2.57 12.63
C LEU A 165 0.24 -1.91 12.62
N ASP A 166 1.09 -2.29 11.66
CA ASP A 166 2.48 -1.90 11.60
C ASP A 166 2.77 -0.71 10.68
N GLY A 167 1.74 -0.04 10.14
CA GLY A 167 1.85 1.28 9.51
C GLY A 167 2.88 1.44 8.37
N GLY A 168 3.49 0.37 7.87
CA GLY A 168 4.55 0.47 6.86
C GLY A 168 5.84 1.05 7.41
N ALA A 169 6.44 0.40 8.42
CA ALA A 169 7.82 0.65 8.85
C ALA A 169 8.80 -0.30 8.15
#